data_AF-A0A821Q6L3-F1
#
_entry.id   AF-A0A821Q6L3-F1
#
_cell.length_a   1.000
_cell.length_b   1.000
_cell.length_c   1.000
_cell.angle_alpha   90.00
_cell.angle_beta   90.00
_cell.angle_gamma   90.00
#
_symmetry.space_group_name_H-M   'P 1'
#
loop_
_entity.id
_entity.type
_entity.pdbx_description
1 polymer ?
#
loop_
_entity_poly.entity_id
_entity_poly.type
_entity_poly.pdbx_seq_one_letter_code
_entity_poly.pdbx_strand_id
1 'polypeptide(L)' 'LLARRTLQKHKLDSIYKGTTDVTGGQFENEAVEGEKRPFRCYLDVGLARTTTGAKVFGALKGAVDGGLDIPH' A
#
# COMPACT_ATOMS: atom_id res chain seq x y z
N LEU A 1 4.55 -2.21 10.21
CA LEU A 1 3.47 -3.24 10.21
C LEU A 1 3.46 -3.97 8.86
N LEU A 2 2.34 -4.56 8.38
CA LEU A 2 2.28 -5.49 7.24
C LEU A 2 3.05 -5.03 5.99
N ALA A 3 2.74 -3.85 5.43
CA ALA A 3 3.38 -3.35 4.20
C ALA A 3 4.92 -3.31 4.30
N ARG A 4 5.44 -2.62 5.34
CA ARG A 4 6.89 -2.54 5.60
C ARG A 4 7.53 -3.92 5.82
N ARG A 5 6.84 -4.85 6.50
CA ARG A 5 7.34 -6.21 6.72
C ARG A 5 7.43 -7.01 5.41
N THR A 6 6.42 -6.90 4.55
CA THR A 6 6.41 -7.54 3.23
C THR A 6 7.51 -6.98 2.34
N LEU A 7 7.64 -5.65 2.27
CA LEU A 7 8.69 -5.01 1.46
C LEU A 7 10.09 -5.36 1.96
N GLN A 8 10.32 -5.41 3.27
CA GLN A 8 11.61 -5.81 3.85
C GLN A 8 11.96 -7.26 3.49
N LYS A 9 10.99 -8.17 3.54
CA LYS A 9 11.18 -9.59 3.14
C LYS A 9 11.56 -9.71 1.66
N HIS A 10 11.01 -8.85 0.80
CA HIS A 10 11.27 -8.84 -0.64
C HIS A 10 12.41 -7.89 -1.06
N LYS A 11 13.07 -7.23 -0.11
CA LYS A 11 14.17 -6.27 -0.33
C LYS A 11 13.76 -5.09 -1.24
N LEU A 12 12.55 -4.59 -1.03
CA LEU A 12 11.95 -3.44 -1.75
C LEU A 12 11.74 -2.23 -0.83
N ASP A 13 12.11 -2.36 0.44
CA ASP A 13 11.80 -1.40 1.51
C ASP A 13 12.58 -0.07 1.41
N SER A 14 13.76 -0.10 0.78
CA SER A 14 14.57 1.09 0.50
C SER A 14 14.07 1.88 -0.71
N ILE A 15 13.57 1.20 -1.74
CA ILE A 15 13.07 1.78 -3.00
C ILE A 15 11.67 2.36 -2.76
N TYR A 16 10.76 1.54 -2.25
CA TYR A 16 9.36 1.91 -2.02
C TYR A 16 9.13 2.23 -0.54
N LYS A 17 9.46 3.46 -0.15
CA LYS A 17 9.25 3.93 1.24
C LYS A 17 7.78 4.23 1.56
N GLY A 18 6.98 4.49 0.52
CA GLY A 18 5.60 4.98 0.67
C GLY A 18 5.57 6.46 1.07
N THR A 19 4.47 6.89 1.67
CA THR A 19 4.25 8.29 2.05
C THR A 19 4.83 8.56 3.44
N THR A 20 5.81 9.47 3.55
CA THR A 20 6.37 9.90 4.85
C THR A 20 5.47 10.90 5.58
N ASP A 21 4.80 11.78 4.83
CA ASP A 21 3.89 12.80 5.36
C ASP A 21 2.44 12.42 5.11
N VAL A 22 1.76 11.96 6.16
CA VAL A 22 0.38 11.47 6.05
C VAL A 22 -0.60 12.63 5.90
N THR A 23 -0.99 12.94 4.65
CA THR A 23 -1.94 14.02 4.32
C THR A 23 -3.39 13.57 4.21
N GLY A 24 -3.65 12.26 4.17
CA GLY A 24 -4.99 11.70 3.97
C GLY A 24 -5.49 11.76 2.53
N GLY A 25 -4.71 12.30 1.60
CA GLY A 25 -5.02 12.29 0.17
C GLY A 25 -4.89 10.90 -0.48
N GLN A 26 -5.43 10.77 -1.69
CA GLN A 26 -5.19 9.61 -2.54
C GLN A 26 -3.71 9.58 -2.94
N PHE A 27 -3.09 8.40 -2.85
CA PHE A 27 -1.68 8.19 -3.13
C PHE A 27 -1.50 6.83 -3.79
N GLU A 28 -0.61 6.73 -4.77
CA GLU A 28 -0.30 5.50 -5.49
C GLU A 28 1.21 5.32 -5.56
N ASN A 29 1.69 4.08 -5.40
CA ASN A 29 3.11 3.76 -5.51
C ASN A 29 3.43 3.44 -6.97
N GLU A 30 3.99 4.40 -7.68
CA GLU A 30 4.41 4.26 -9.07
C GLU A 30 5.73 3.51 -9.21
N ALA A 31 5.96 2.91 -10.38
CA ALA A 31 7.22 2.24 -10.66
C ALA A 31 8.34 3.26 -10.90
N VAL A 32 9.50 3.01 -10.27
CA VAL A 32 10.71 3.82 -10.48
C VAL A 32 11.49 3.24 -11.67
N GLU A 33 11.88 4.09 -12.61
CA GLU A 33 12.65 3.68 -13.79
C GLU A 33 14.02 3.08 -13.39
N GLY A 34 14.39 1.96 -14.00
CA GLY A 34 15.65 1.24 -13.69
C GLY A 34 15.62 0.40 -12.41
N GLU A 35 14.54 0.47 -11.63
CA GLU A 35 14.37 -0.31 -10.39
C GLU A 35 13.37 -1.44 -10.55
N LYS A 36 13.33 -2.34 -9.55
CA LYS A 36 12.28 -3.38 -9.49
C LYS A 36 10.92 -2.73 -9.36
N ARG A 37 9.90 -3.27 -10.04
CA ARG A 37 8.50 -2.81 -9.92
C ARG A 37 7.99 -2.92 -8.48
N PRO A 38 7.03 -2.06 -8.05
CA PRO A 38 6.46 -2.12 -6.72
C PRO A 38 5.72 -3.44 -6.52
N PHE A 39 5.56 -3.83 -5.25
CA PHE A 39 4.83 -5.04 -4.92
C PHE A 39 3.33 -4.81 -5.13
N ARG A 40 2.81 -5.34 -6.24
CA ARG A 40 1.38 -5.29 -6.57
C ARG A 40 0.59 -6.30 -5.74
N CYS A 41 -0.48 -5.86 -5.09
CA CYS A 41 -1.46 -6.75 -4.48
C CYS A 41 -2.88 -6.17 -4.54
N TYR A 42 -3.87 -6.97 -4.18
CA TYR A 42 -5.30 -6.62 -4.26
C TYR A 42 -5.96 -6.79 -2.89
N LEU A 43 -6.89 -5.89 -2.57
CA LEU A 43 -7.67 -5.97 -1.34
C LEU A 43 -8.78 -7.01 -1.51
N ASP A 44 -8.78 -8.02 -0.64
CA ASP A 44 -9.92 -8.90 -0.44
C ASP A 44 -10.67 -8.47 0.83
N VAL A 45 -11.92 -8.06 0.66
CA VAL A 45 -12.80 -7.62 1.77
C VAL A 45 -13.60 -8.78 2.38
N GLY A 46 -13.52 -9.97 1.81
CA GLY A 46 -14.33 -11.12 2.17
C GLY A 46 -15.82 -10.82 2.09
N LEU A 47 -16.54 -11.11 3.18
CA LEU A 47 -17.98 -10.88 3.29
C LEU A 47 -18.33 -9.49 3.87
N ALA A 48 -17.32 -8.65 4.17
CA ALA A 48 -17.56 -7.33 4.73
C ALA A 48 -18.22 -6.42 3.68
N ARG A 49 -19.24 -5.67 4.10
CA ARG A 49 -19.89 -4.69 3.22
C ARG A 49 -18.95 -3.52 2.94
N THR A 50 -18.81 -3.15 1.67
CA THR A 50 -18.05 -1.98 1.22
C THR A 50 -18.89 -0.70 1.34
N THR A 51 -18.75 0.01 2.46
CA THR A 51 -19.37 1.33 2.68
C THR A 51 -18.31 2.39 2.92
N THR A 52 -18.60 3.64 2.56
CA THR A 52 -17.73 4.78 2.87
C THR A 52 -17.44 4.82 4.37
N GLY A 53 -16.15 4.98 4.74
CA GLY A 53 -15.71 4.98 6.13
C GLY A 53 -15.55 3.60 6.78
N ALA A 54 -15.73 2.50 6.04
CA ALA A 54 -15.46 1.16 6.56
C ALA A 54 -13.98 0.99 6.94
N LYS A 55 -13.72 0.41 8.13
CA LYS A 55 -12.37 0.22 8.66
C LYS A 55 -11.45 -0.62 7.78
N VAL A 56 -12.01 -1.49 6.94
CA VAL A 56 -11.25 -2.27 5.95
C VAL A 56 -10.46 -1.36 4.99
N PHE A 57 -11.02 -0.20 4.65
CA PHE A 57 -10.32 0.78 3.82
C PHE A 57 -9.25 1.58 4.59
N GLY A 58 -9.32 1.61 5.92
CA GLY A 58 -8.22 2.11 6.74
C GLY A 58 -6.98 1.21 6.67
N ALA A 59 -7.20 -0.12 6.65
CA ALA A 59 -6.11 -1.08 6.44
C ALA A 59 -5.51 -0.97 5.03
N LEU A 60 -6.37 -0.78 4.01
CA LEU A 60 -5.95 -0.47 2.65
C LEU A 60 -5.06 0.78 2.59
N LYS A 61 -5.52 1.90 3.15
CA LYS A 61 -4.76 3.16 3.14
C LYS A 61 -3.41 3.01 3.82
N GLY A 62 -3.36 2.36 4.98
CA GLY A 62 -2.09 2.10 5.67
C GLY A 62 -1.15 1.16 4.92
N ALA A 63 -1.69 0.25 4.09
CA ALA A 63 -0.87 -0.62 3.25
C ALA A 63 -0.27 0.13 2.05
N VAL A 64 -1.08 0.98 1.41
CA VAL A 64 -0.66 1.85 0.30
C VAL A 64 0.38 2.87 0.77
N ASP A 65 0.11 3.59 1.86
CA ASP A 65 1.06 4.56 2.43
C ASP A 65 2.34 3.90 2.94
N GLY A 66 2.28 2.59 3.22
CA GLY A 66 3.44 1.77 3.57
C GLY A 66 4.31 1.33 2.39
N GLY A 67 3.93 1.65 1.15
CA GLY A 67 4.70 1.37 -0.07
C GLY A 67 4.20 0.21 -0.93
N LEU A 68 3.05 -0.40 -0.59
CA LEU A 68 2.44 -1.43 -1.45
C LEU A 68 1.65 -0.78 -2.59
N ASP A 69 1.71 -1.38 -3.76
CA ASP A 69 0.90 -0.96 -4.90
C ASP A 69 -0.43 -1.73 -4.87
N ILE A 70 -1.50 -1.04 -4.47
CA ILE A 70 -2.85 -1.58 -4.42
C ILE A 70 -3.76 -0.64 -5.22
N PRO A 71 -4.39 -1.10 -6.30
CA PRO A 71 -5.37 -0.28 -7.01
C PRO A 71 -6.61 -0.06 -6.12
N HIS A 72 -7.00 1.19 -5.94
CA HIS A 72 -8.13 1.58 -5.10
C HIS A 72 -8.82 2.84 -5.61
#